data_AF-A0A2E0SQA5-F1
#
_entry.id   AF-A0A2E0SQA5-F1
#
_cell.length_a   1.000
_cell.length_b   1.000
_cell.length_c   1.000
_cell.angle_alpha   90.00
_cell.angle_beta   90.00
_cell.angle_gamma   90.00
#
_symmetry.space_group_name_H-M   'P 1'
#
loop_
_entity.id
_entity.type
_entity.pdbx_description
1 polymer ?
#
loop_
_entity_poly.entity_id
_entity_poly.type
_entity_poly.pdbx_seq_one_letter_code
_entity_poly.pdbx_strand_id
1 'polypeptide(L)' 'MEYLARMPNLIILTLSNTAVDDSAVATLKQCKQLEQLVLTKTNISRDQGEELRAALPHLKYFHLP' A
#
# COMPACT_ATOMS: atom_id res chain seq x y z
N MET A 1 0.16 -12.19 -2.58
CA MET A 1 -0.46 -10.84 -2.55
C MET A 1 -1.11 -10.45 -3.87
N GLU A 2 -0.93 -11.24 -4.92
CA GLU A 2 -1.36 -10.93 -6.30
C GLU A 2 -2.86 -10.67 -6.47
N TYR A 3 -3.71 -11.15 -5.55
CA TYR A 3 -5.16 -10.91 -5.62
C TYR A 3 -5.55 -9.44 -5.44
N LEU A 4 -4.78 -8.64 -4.69
CA LEU A 4 -5.07 -7.21 -4.49
C LEU A 4 -4.99 -6.44 -5.82
N ALA A 5 -4.01 -6.77 -6.65
CA ALA A 5 -3.87 -6.18 -7.99
C ALA A 5 -5.07 -6.49 -8.92
N ARG A 6 -5.85 -7.53 -8.60
CA ARG A 6 -7.06 -7.93 -9.35
C ARG A 6 -8.33 -7.26 -8.83
N MET A 7 -8.22 -6.33 -7.88
CA MET A 7 -9.32 -5.54 -7.33
C MET A 7 -9.25 -4.11 -7.87
N PRO A 8 -9.65 -3.84 -9.13
CA PRO A 8 -9.47 -2.54 -9.76
C PRO A 8 -10.22 -1.41 -9.06
N ASN A 9 -11.24 -1.73 -8.27
CA ASN A 9 -12.07 -0.75 -7.56
C ASN A 9 -11.72 -0.66 -6.06
N LEU A 10 -10.56 -1.17 -5.63
CA LEU A 10 -10.16 -1.09 -4.23
C LEU A 10 -9.76 0.35 -3.86
N ILE A 11 -10.54 0.97 -2.97
CA ILE A 11 -10.36 2.37 -2.55
C ILE A 11 -9.64 2.46 -1.20
N ILE A 12 -9.90 1.52 -0.29
CA ILE A 12 -9.38 1.52 1.08
C ILE A 12 -8.69 0.19 1.34
N LEU A 13 -7.45 0.23 1.80
CA LEU A 13 -6.69 -0.95 2.21
C LEU A 13 -5.98 -0.69 3.54
N THR A 14 -6.22 -1.56 4.52
CA THR A 14 -5.54 -1.54 5.82
C THR A 14 -4.83 -2.87 6.03
N LEU A 15 -3.52 -2.82 6.26
CA LEU A 15 -2.66 -3.98 6.52
C LEU A 15 -1.98 -3.88 7.88
N SER A 16 -2.65 -3.25 8.86
CA SER A 16 -2.05 -3.01 10.17
C SER A 16 -1.73 -4.31 10.92
N ASN A 17 -0.58 -4.37 11.58
CA ASN A 17 -0.09 -5.54 12.33
C ASN A 17 0.04 -6.80 11.44
N THR A 18 0.43 -6.64 10.19
CA THR A 18 0.71 -7.77 9.29
C THR A 18 2.20 -7.86 9.00
N ALA A 19 2.70 -9.07 8.76
CA ALA A 19 4.11 -9.32 8.45
C ALA A 19 4.48 -8.96 6.99
N VAL A 20 3.78 -8.01 6.38
CA VAL A 20 4.06 -7.54 5.01
C VAL A 20 5.36 -6.74 5.03
N ASP A 21 6.21 -6.97 4.04
CA ASP A 21 7.52 -6.35 3.88
C ASP A 21 7.63 -5.65 2.51
N ASP A 22 8.82 -5.14 2.21
CA ASP A 22 9.12 -4.43 0.97
C ASP A 22 8.79 -5.22 -0.31
N SER A 23 8.69 -6.55 -0.26
CA SER A 23 8.27 -7.35 -1.41
C SER A 23 6.81 -7.08 -1.83
N ALA A 24 5.97 -6.62 -0.90
CA ALA A 24 4.58 -6.28 -1.16
C ALA A 24 4.41 -5.02 -2.02
N VAL A 25 5.42 -4.16 -2.06
CA VAL A 25 5.37 -2.84 -2.70
C VAL A 25 5.01 -2.95 -4.18
N ALA A 26 5.62 -3.89 -4.90
CA ALA A 26 5.35 -4.10 -6.32
C ALA A 26 3.87 -4.42 -6.60
N THR A 27 3.21 -5.14 -5.69
CA THR A 27 1.77 -5.44 -5.78
C THR A 27 0.92 -4.22 -5.41
N LEU A 28 1.24 -3.56 -4.29
CA LEU A 28 0.47 -2.43 -3.79
C LEU A 28 0.46 -1.26 -4.80
N LYS A 29 1.56 -1.03 -5.52
CA LYS A 29 1.65 -0.05 -6.62
C LYS A 29 0.66 -0.28 -7.75
N GLN A 30 0.13 -1.49 -7.93
CA GLN A 30 -0.84 -1.79 -8.99
C GLN A 30 -2.27 -1.38 -8.60
N CYS A 31 -2.53 -1.14 -7.31
CA CYS A 31 -3.83 -0.73 -6.81
C CYS A 31 -4.05 0.79 -7.01
N LYS A 32 -4.05 1.24 -8.27
CA LYS A 32 -4.02 2.67 -8.63
C LYS A 32 -5.21 3.49 -8.14
N GLN A 33 -6.34 2.84 -7.85
CA GLN A 33 -7.55 3.49 -7.33
C GLN A 33 -7.54 3.67 -5.80
N LEU A 34 -6.49 3.25 -5.09
CA LEU A 34 -6.41 3.43 -3.64
C LEU A 34 -6.40 4.92 -3.28
N GLU A 35 -7.33 5.27 -2.40
CA GLU A 35 -7.41 6.59 -1.78
C GLU A 35 -6.92 6.55 -0.32
N GLN A 36 -7.00 5.39 0.34
CA GLN A 36 -6.52 5.21 1.70
C GLN A 36 -5.69 3.93 1.84
N LEU A 37 -4.48 4.08 2.38
CA LEU A 37 -3.56 2.99 2.67
C LEU A 37 -2.96 3.13 4.07
N VAL A 38 -3.18 2.13 4.92
CA VAL A 38 -2.66 2.08 6.29
C VAL A 38 -1.75 0.87 6.45
N LEU A 39 -0.47 1.12 6.76
CA LEU A 39 0.61 0.13 6.87
C LEU A 39 1.22 0.09 8.28
N THR A 40 0.42 0.38 9.32
CA THR A 40 0.89 0.42 10.71
C THR A 40 1.44 -0.90 11.20
N LYS A 41 2.62 -0.88 11.84
CA LYS A 41 3.27 -2.09 12.39
C LYS A 41 3.42 -3.16 11.31
N THR A 42 4.01 -2.78 10.19
CA THR A 42 4.44 -3.66 9.10
C THR A 42 5.96 -3.62 8.96
N ASN A 43 6.53 -4.46 8.11
CA ASN A 43 7.97 -4.50 7.82
C ASN A 43 8.32 -3.70 6.54
N ILE A 44 7.46 -2.76 6.13
CA ILE A 44 7.72 -1.85 5.00
C ILE A 44 8.71 -0.78 5.46
N SER A 45 9.82 -0.62 4.74
CA SER A 45 10.81 0.42 5.00
C SER A 45 10.28 1.80 4.63
N ARG A 46 10.88 2.84 5.23
CA ARG A 46 10.50 4.24 4.95
C ARG A 46 10.64 4.59 3.47
N ASP A 47 11.74 4.17 2.85
CA ASP A 47 12.04 4.48 1.44
C ASP A 47 11.00 3.83 0.51
N GLN A 48 10.64 2.58 0.78
CA GLN A 48 9.59 1.88 0.05
C GLN A 48 8.18 2.47 0.31
N GLY A 49 7.95 2.98 1.52
CA GLY A 49 6.76 3.74 1.86
C GLY A 49 6.60 5.01 1.02
N GLU A 50 7.67 5.79 0.87
CA GLU A 50 7.66 6.99 0.01
C GLU A 50 7.48 6.62 -1.46
N GLU A 51 8.11 5.53 -1.92
CA GLU A 51 7.93 5.05 -3.29
C GLU A 51 6.48 4.61 -3.55
N LEU A 52 5.81 3.97 -2.57
CA LEU A 52 4.38 3.66 -2.64
C LEU A 52 3.53 4.91 -2.73
N ARG A 53 3.81 5.90 -1.88
CA ARG A 53 3.08 7.17 -1.87
C ARG A 53 3.21 7.91 -3.20
N ALA A 54 4.39 7.89 -3.81
CA ALA A 54 4.62 8.51 -5.13
C ALA A 54 3.93 7.74 -6.27
N ALA A 55 3.82 6.42 -6.18
CA ALA A 55 3.28 5.57 -7.24
C ALA A 55 1.74 5.47 -7.25
N LEU A 56 1.05 5.94 -6.20
CA LEU A 56 -0.41 5.87 -6.05
C LEU A 56 -1.03 7.27 -6.22
N PRO A 57 -1.48 7.64 -7.43
CA PRO A 57 -1.83 9.03 -7.77
C PRO A 57 -3.09 9.55 -7.09
N HIS A 58 -3.95 8.66 -6.60
CA HIS A 58 -5.22 9.00 -5.96
C HIS A 58 -5.16 8.90 -4.43
N LEU A 59 -3.98 8.62 -3.86
CA LEU A 59 -3.83 8.39 -2.43
C LEU A 59 -4.00 9.71 -1.66
N LYS A 60 -5.05 9.79 -0.86
CA LYS A 60 -5.40 10.95 -0.02
C LYS A 60 -4.92 10.75 1.41
N TYR A 61 -4.97 9.51 1.89
CA TYR A 61 -4.61 9.15 3.26
C TYR A 61 -3.59 8.01 3.25
N PHE A 62 -2.37 8.32 3.65
CA PHE A 62 -1.28 7.35 3.78
C PHE A 62 -0.75 7.38 5.20
N HIS A 63 -0.64 6.21 5.83
CA HIS A 63 -0.05 6.09 7.15
C HIS A 63 0.92 4.92 7.23
N LEU A 64 2.18 5.25 7.51
CA LEU A 64 3.29 4.33 7.79
C LEU A 64 4.02 4.87 9.05
N PRO A 65 3.76 4.30 10.24
CA PRO A 65 4.39 4.69 11.50
C PRO A 65 5.77 4.08 11.70
#